data_AF-A0AAV1ASI4-F1
#
_entry.id   AF-A0AAV1ASI4-F1
#
_cell.length_a   1.000
_cell.length_b   1.000
_cell.length_c   1.000
_cell.angle_alpha   90.00
_cell.angle_beta   90.00
_cell.angle_gamma   90.00
#
_symmetry.space_group_name_H-M   'P 1'
#
loop_
_entity.id
_entity.type
_entity.pdbx_description
1 polymer ?
#
loop_
_entity_poly.entity_id
_entity_poly.type
_entity_poly.pdbx_seq_one_letter_code
_entity_poly.pdbx_strand_id
1 'polypeptide(L)'
;MGNSNCQFSVASVYRGLCDGQEVNNADIWKTIWRLKVRERIRHFVWLLHHEGVKTNHLLASRGLGEPYCKDCPRDEETYLHALRDCRAVKPTWVRLVNARHQTEFFTADASNWINMNKT
;
A
#
# COMPACT_ATOMS: atom_id res chain seq x y z
N MET A 1 4.87 -54.13 15.79
CA MET A 1 5.60 -52.87 15.51
C MET A 1 4.88 -52.18 14.37
N GLY A 2 4.51 -50.91 14.54
CA GLY A 2 3.89 -50.10 13.49
C GLY A 2 2.50 -49.58 13.87
N ASN A 3 2.46 -48.35 14.39
CA ASN A 3 1.51 -47.37 13.91
C ASN A 3 2.02 -45.96 14.27
N SER A 4 2.86 -45.41 13.40
CA SER A 4 3.27 -44.00 13.49
C SER A 4 2.14 -43.19 12.86
N ASN A 5 1.20 -42.70 13.68
CA ASN A 5 0.18 -41.75 13.26
C ASN A 5 0.87 -40.46 12.77
N CYS A 6 1.21 -40.40 11.48
CA CYS A 6 1.68 -39.19 10.83
C CYS A 6 0.47 -38.25 10.72
N GLN A 7 0.27 -37.41 11.73
CA GLN A 7 -0.85 -36.50 11.83
C GLN A 7 -0.62 -35.28 10.92
N PHE A 8 -0.54 -35.53 9.61
CA PHE A 8 -0.46 -34.50 8.58
C PHE A 8 -1.87 -34.06 8.23
N SER A 9 -2.34 -32.98 8.86
CA SER A 9 -3.58 -32.31 8.47
C SER A 9 -3.26 -31.17 7.52
N VAL A 10 -4.10 -30.97 6.50
CA VAL A 10 -4.06 -29.78 5.62
C VAL A 10 -4.05 -28.49 6.44
N ALA A 11 -4.70 -28.48 7.61
CA ALA A 11 -4.67 -27.35 8.55
C ALA A 11 -3.31 -27.10 9.21
N SER A 12 -2.48 -28.14 9.37
CA SER A 12 -1.09 -28.00 9.86
C SER A 12 -0.19 -27.40 8.79
N VAL A 13 -0.34 -27.87 7.55
CA VAL A 13 0.39 -27.33 6.39
C VAL A 13 0.01 -25.89 6.11
N TYR A 14 -1.29 -25.57 6.12
CA TYR A 14 -1.76 -24.19 5.92
C TYR A 14 -1.21 -23.24 7.00
N ARG A 15 -1.19 -23.66 8.26
CA ARG A 15 -0.58 -22.84 9.34
C ARG A 15 0.91 -22.61 9.11
N GLY A 16 1.67 -23.66 8.75
CA GLY A 16 3.09 -23.52 8.44
C GLY A 16 3.41 -22.67 7.21
N LEU A 17 2.50 -22.63 6.22
CA LEU A 17 2.64 -21.77 5.04
C LEU A 17 2.20 -20.33 5.29
N CYS A 18 1.21 -20.10 6.15
CA CYS A 18 0.69 -18.78 6.48
C CYS A 18 1.50 -18.03 7.55
N ASP A 19 2.26 -18.72 8.40
CA ASP A 19 3.09 -18.12 9.47
C ASP A 19 4.17 -17.15 8.96
N GLY A 20 4.53 -17.19 7.66
CA GLY A 20 5.56 -16.32 7.07
C GLY A 20 5.06 -15.02 6.45
N GLN A 21 3.75 -14.82 6.29
CA GLN A 21 3.17 -13.68 5.53
C GLN A 21 2.10 -12.89 6.28
N GLU A 22 1.92 -13.09 7.58
CA GLU A 22 1.09 -12.18 8.39
C GLU A 22 1.87 -10.89 8.70
N VAL A 23 2.15 -10.07 7.67
CA VAL A 23 2.34 -8.63 7.87
C VAL A 23 0.99 -8.09 8.33
N ASN A 24 0.73 -8.20 9.63
CA ASN A 24 -0.32 -7.57 10.43
C ASN A 24 -1.57 -7.01 9.70
N ASN A 25 -2.17 -7.81 8.80
CA ASN A 25 -3.30 -7.41 7.98
C ASN A 25 -4.50 -7.04 8.85
N ALA A 26 -4.64 -7.70 10.00
CA ALA A 26 -5.67 -7.43 10.99
C ALA A 26 -5.57 -6.01 11.57
N ASP A 27 -4.37 -5.53 11.90
CA ASP A 27 -4.22 -4.19 12.47
C ASP A 27 -4.34 -3.08 11.41
N ILE A 28 -3.93 -3.36 10.18
CA ILE A 28 -4.10 -2.44 9.05
C ILE A 28 -5.59 -2.31 8.70
N TRP A 29 -6.31 -3.43 8.63
CA TRP A 29 -7.77 -3.45 8.44
C TRP A 29 -8.50 -2.60 9.49
N LYS A 30 -8.22 -2.85 10.79
CA LYS A 30 -8.81 -2.06 11.88
C LYS A 30 -8.49 -0.57 11.75
N THR A 31 -7.26 -0.23 11.33
CA THR A 31 -6.83 1.15 11.16
C THR A 31 -7.61 1.85 10.05
N ILE A 32 -7.77 1.21 8.89
CA ILE A 32 -8.46 1.78 7.73
C ILE A 32 -9.95 1.98 8.06
N TRP A 33 -10.60 1.00 8.69
CA TRP A 33 -12.04 1.07 9.02
C TRP A 33 -12.38 2.04 10.14
N ARG A 34 -11.40 2.44 10.95
CA ARG A 34 -11.57 3.50 11.95
C ARG A 34 -11.54 4.91 11.36
N LEU A 35 -11.05 5.10 10.14
CA LEU A 35 -10.98 6.42 9.50
C LEU A 35 -12.38 7.01 9.33
N LYS A 36 -12.57 8.26 9.76
CA LYS A 36 -13.83 9.03 9.61
C LYS A 36 -13.94 9.63 8.20
N VAL A 37 -13.90 8.77 7.19
CA VAL A 37 -13.97 9.14 5.77
C VAL A 37 -15.07 8.36 5.05
N ARG A 38 -15.39 8.75 3.82
CA ARG A 38 -16.36 8.01 2.99
C ARG A 38 -15.85 6.60 2.71
N GLU A 39 -16.79 5.65 2.60
CA GLU A 39 -16.50 4.23 2.36
C GLU A 39 -15.64 3.97 1.11
N ARG A 40 -15.81 4.80 0.07
CA ARG A 40 -14.99 4.76 -1.14
C ARG A 40 -13.51 5.04 -0.88
N ILE A 41 -13.20 5.98 0.01
CA ILE A 41 -11.81 6.35 0.35
C ILE A 41 -11.17 5.22 1.15
N ARG A 42 -11.93 4.69 2.10
CA ARG A 42 -11.66 3.49 2.86
C ARG A 42 -11.23 2.32 1.95
N HIS A 43 -12.10 1.92 1.01
CA HIS A 43 -11.78 0.85 0.05
C HIS A 43 -10.54 1.16 -0.79
N PHE A 44 -10.38 2.42 -1.20
CA PHE A 44 -9.20 2.84 -1.96
C PHE A 44 -7.90 2.65 -1.17
N VAL A 45 -7.87 3.02 0.12
CA VAL A 45 -6.70 2.82 0.99
C VAL A 45 -6.40 1.33 1.19
N TRP A 46 -7.42 0.48 1.33
CA TRP A 46 -7.24 -0.97 1.37
C TRP A 46 -6.59 -1.50 0.09
N LEU A 47 -7.08 -1.07 -1.08
CA LEU A 47 -6.49 -1.44 -2.36
C LEU A 47 -5.06 -0.92 -2.51
N LEU A 48 -4.73 0.26 -2.01
CA LEU A 48 -3.36 0.79 -2.04
C LEU A 48 -2.41 -0.10 -1.25
N HIS A 49 -2.83 -0.53 -0.05
CA HIS A 49 -2.01 -1.35 0.81
C HIS A 49 -1.71 -2.72 0.19
N HIS A 50 -2.69 -3.34 -0.46
CA HIS A 50 -2.56 -4.65 -1.10
C HIS A 50 -2.02 -4.59 -2.54
N GLU A 51 -1.41 -3.48 -2.95
CA GLU A 51 -0.96 -3.27 -4.34
C GLU A 51 -2.09 -3.56 -5.36
N GLY A 52 -3.34 -3.34 -4.97
CA GLY A 52 -4.51 -3.48 -5.82
C GLY A 52 -4.72 -2.29 -6.76
N VAL A 53 -4.02 -1.17 -6.51
CA VAL A 53 -4.06 0.00 -7.38
C VAL A 53 -3.12 -0.21 -8.56
N LYS A 54 -3.68 -0.11 -9.77
CA LYS A 54 -2.92 -0.23 -11.03
C LYS A 54 -2.00 0.97 -11.17
N THR A 55 -0.76 0.81 -10.72
CA THR A 55 0.33 1.74 -10.99
C THR A 55 1.21 1.18 -12.10
N ASN A 56 1.85 2.03 -12.92
CA ASN A 56 2.69 1.52 -14.00
C ASN A 56 3.88 0.70 -13.48
N HIS A 57 4.43 1.05 -12.30
CA HIS A 57 5.44 0.22 -11.63
C HIS A 57 4.95 -1.21 -11.39
N LEU A 58 3.72 -1.37 -10.89
CA LEU A 58 3.15 -2.69 -10.63
C LEU A 58 2.78 -3.45 -11.92
N LEU A 59 2.38 -2.73 -12.97
CA LEU A 59 2.15 -3.35 -14.27
C LEU A 59 3.48 -3.86 -14.85
N ALA A 60 4.53 -3.04 -14.80
CA ALA A 60 5.87 -3.41 -15.26
C ALA A 60 6.44 -4.59 -14.47
N SER A 61 6.23 -4.67 -13.15
CA SER A 61 6.67 -5.83 -12.34
C SER A 61 5.95 -7.13 -12.73
N ARG A 62 4.79 -7.04 -13.37
CA ARG A 62 4.05 -8.16 -13.97
C ARG A 62 4.38 -8.39 -15.44
N GLY A 63 5.40 -7.69 -15.98
CA GLY A 63 5.79 -7.77 -17.39
C GLY A 63 4.83 -7.04 -18.34
N LEU A 64 4.01 -6.13 -17.84
CA LEU A 64 3.02 -5.39 -18.63
C LEU A 64 3.42 -3.91 -18.73
N GLY A 65 3.96 -3.51 -19.88
CA GLY A 65 4.28 -2.11 -20.18
C GLY A 65 5.52 -1.57 -19.44
N GLU A 66 5.66 -0.25 -19.47
CA GLU A 66 6.80 0.47 -18.86
C GLU A 66 6.42 1.03 -17.48
N PRO A 67 7.37 1.16 -16.53
CA PRO A 67 7.08 1.57 -15.16
C PRO A 67 6.83 3.08 -15.00
N TYR A 68 7.08 3.88 -16.04
CA TYR A 68 7.18 5.34 -15.94
C TYR A 68 5.83 6.04 -15.88
N CYS A 69 5.78 7.17 -15.17
CA CYS A 69 4.61 8.03 -15.13
C CYS A 69 4.46 8.82 -16.43
N LYS A 70 3.24 8.96 -16.94
CA LYS A 70 2.95 9.74 -18.15
C LYS A 70 3.22 11.23 -17.98
N ASP A 71 2.97 11.77 -16.79
CA ASP A 71 3.18 13.18 -16.47
C ASP A 71 4.62 13.47 -15.96
N CYS A 72 5.32 12.42 -15.51
CA CYS A 72 6.70 12.46 -15.02
C CYS A 72 7.54 11.35 -15.68
N PRO A 73 7.98 11.51 -16.95
CA PRO A 73 8.58 10.41 -17.72
C PRO A 73 9.92 9.87 -17.20
N ARG A 74 10.52 10.54 -16.21
CA ARG A 74 11.79 10.15 -15.58
C ARG A 74 11.60 9.41 -14.26
N ASP A 75 10.37 9.37 -13.75
CA ASP A 75 10.03 8.79 -12.46
C ASP A 75 9.12 7.58 -12.66
N GLU A 76 9.38 6.51 -11.92
CA GLU A 76 8.49 5.36 -11.90
C GLU A 76 7.18 5.72 -11.19
N GLU A 77 6.06 5.33 -11.78
CA GLU A 77 4.75 5.53 -11.18
C GLU A 77 4.54 4.48 -10.08
N THR A 78 5.06 4.76 -8.90
CA THR A 78 4.69 4.07 -7.66
C THR A 78 3.38 4.64 -7.11
N TYR A 79 2.76 3.97 -6.14
CA TYR A 79 1.54 4.51 -5.52
C TYR A 79 1.81 5.85 -4.80
N LEU A 80 2.99 6.01 -4.19
CA LEU A 80 3.38 7.25 -3.53
C LEU A 80 3.56 8.37 -4.56
N HIS A 81 4.20 8.06 -5.69
CA HIS A 81 4.31 9.00 -6.80
C HIS A 81 2.92 9.41 -7.32
N ALA A 82 2.10 8.44 -7.69
CA ALA A 82 0.76 8.67 -8.25
C ALA A 82 -0.13 9.53 -7.32
N LEU A 83 0.01 9.35 -6.00
CA LEU A 83 -0.82 10.03 -5.01
C LEU A 83 -0.25 11.34 -4.48
N ARG A 84 1.08 11.52 -4.46
CA ARG A 84 1.72 12.65 -3.77
C ARG A 84 2.68 13.43 -4.65
N ASP A 85 3.64 12.73 -5.26
CA ASP A 85 4.80 13.38 -5.88
C ASP A 85 4.61 13.70 -7.36
N CYS A 86 3.61 13.08 -8.01
CA CYS A 86 3.27 13.30 -9.40
C CYS A 86 2.97 14.77 -9.69
N ARG A 87 3.49 15.27 -10.81
CA ARG A 87 3.29 16.65 -11.28
C ARG A 87 1.80 17.02 -11.39
N ALA A 88 0.94 16.05 -11.72
CA ALA A 88 -0.50 16.27 -11.82
C ALA A 88 -1.17 16.54 -10.46
N VAL A 89 -0.71 15.91 -9.38
CA VAL A 89 -1.39 15.93 -8.06
C VAL A 89 -0.68 16.84 -7.06
N LYS A 90 0.64 16.94 -7.14
CA LYS A 90 1.49 17.74 -6.23
C LYS A 90 0.99 19.18 -6.03
N PRO A 91 0.54 19.94 -7.05
CA PRO A 91 0.02 21.30 -6.84
C PRO A 91 -1.22 21.34 -5.94
N THR A 92 -2.05 20.31 -5.96
CA THR A 92 -3.23 20.19 -5.09
C THR A 92 -2.78 20.05 -3.63
N TRP A 93 -1.78 19.21 -3.35
CA TRP A 93 -1.23 19.06 -2.00
C TRP A 93 -0.56 20.33 -1.49
N VAL A 94 0.17 21.05 -2.34
CA VAL A 94 0.78 22.34 -1.95
C VAL A 94 -0.27 23.36 -1.49
N ARG A 95 -1.49 23.29 -2.02
CA ARG A 95 -2.60 24.17 -1.61
C ARG A 95 -3.32 23.68 -0.34
N LEU A 96 -3.40 22.37 -0.14
CA LEU A 96 -4.12 21.77 0.99
C LEU A 96 -3.26 21.64 2.26
N VAL A 97 -1.96 21.37 2.11
CA VAL A 97 -1.03 21.16 3.22
C VAL A 97 -0.44 22.51 3.65
N ASN A 98 -0.54 22.80 4.95
CA ASN A 98 0.04 24.00 5.53
C ASN A 98 1.54 24.10 5.19
N ALA A 99 1.99 25.28 4.77
CA ALA A 99 3.38 25.53 4.37
C ALA A 99 4.41 25.00 5.38
N ARG A 100 4.14 25.09 6.68
CA ARG A 100 5.04 24.63 7.74
C ARG A 100 5.24 23.10 7.80
N HIS A 101 4.31 22.33 7.22
CA HIS A 101 4.37 20.86 7.18
C HIS A 101 4.73 20.33 5.78
N GLN A 102 4.90 21.19 4.77
CA GLN A 102 5.13 20.73 3.39
C GLN A 102 6.44 19.95 3.24
N THR A 103 7.52 20.42 3.87
CA THR A 103 8.81 19.72 3.82
C THR A 103 8.66 18.30 4.33
N GLU A 104 8.17 18.13 5.56
CA GLU A 104 7.94 16.83 6.19
C GLU A 104 7.02 15.93 5.34
N PHE A 105 5.92 16.49 4.83
CA PHE A 105 4.94 15.78 4.03
C PHE A 105 5.52 15.19 2.73
N PHE A 106 6.35 15.97 2.00
CA PHE A 106 6.93 15.54 0.73
C PHE A 106 8.24 14.75 0.89
N THR A 107 8.93 14.85 2.04
CA THR A 107 10.15 14.05 2.30
C THR A 107 9.86 12.72 3.00
N ALA A 108 8.68 12.54 3.58
CA ALA A 108 8.31 11.28 4.23
C ALA A 108 8.40 10.09 3.25
N ASP A 109 8.87 8.94 3.71
CA ASP A 109 8.68 7.69 2.97
C ASP A 109 7.20 7.27 2.96
N ALA A 110 6.87 6.21 2.20
CA ALA A 110 5.50 5.75 2.07
C ALA A 110 4.83 5.38 3.40
N SER A 111 5.55 4.67 4.28
CA SER A 111 5.03 4.22 5.57
C SER A 111 4.75 5.40 6.49
N ASN A 112 5.69 6.32 6.58
CA ASN A 112 5.57 7.54 7.35
C ASN A 112 4.47 8.45 6.81
N TRP A 113 4.39 8.62 5.48
CA TRP A 113 3.34 9.42 4.84
C TRP A 113 1.94 8.85 5.10
N ILE A 114 1.76 7.52 5.01
CA ILE A 114 0.48 6.88 5.36
C ILE A 114 0.14 7.15 6.83
N ASN A 115 1.12 7.05 7.73
CA ASN A 115 0.90 7.31 9.16
C ASN A 115 0.49 8.77 9.45
N MET A 116 1.06 9.75 8.75
CA MET A 116 0.68 11.16 8.90
C MET A 116 -0.80 11.42 8.54
N ASN A 117 -1.38 10.61 7.66
CA ASN A 117 -2.77 10.73 7.22
C ASN A 117 -3.76 9.90 8.06
N LYS A 118 -3.34 9.28 9.17
CA LYS A 118 -4.19 8.47 10.06
C LYS A 118 -4.95 9.29 11.13
N THR A 119 -4.58 10.55 11.32
CA THR A 119 -5.08 11.44 12.40
C THR A 119 -6.06 12.46 11.84
#